data_AF-A0AAU1ZI70-F1
#
_entry.id   AF-A0AAU1ZI70-F1
#
_cell.length_a   1.000
_cell.length_b   1.000
_cell.length_c   1.000
_cell.angle_alpha   90.00
_cell.angle_beta   90.00
_cell.angle_gamma   90.00
#
_symmetry.space_group_name_H-M   'P 1'
#
loop_
_entity.id
_entity.type
_entity.pdbx_description
1 polymer ?
#
loop_
_entity_poly.entity_id
_entity_poly.type
_entity_poly.pdbx_seq_one_letter_code
_entity_poly.pdbx_strand_id
1 'polypeptide(L)'
;MFGDPRHRTEDIRAADPLGADALLAAVPAMNARGDTAALTVALRALVPDPDRAAQWCVGSALAAMRDLGILLGSLKRHGVQPLAAVPEVLPVLELLGRRTDMVPRDTVHHYTTWNPVGRRRRSYTGHPTEARLQEAVRMVFPGLVAALDDCSRIARLEPYDPGFAAALDRVARHLRAMVDSIDLTVAEVSPEYFALTLRPYFEEVEVAGRDYLGPAAAQVPLWLVDLTLWQCDRSDPAYDGFVAESLPYALPAWREFHARHRGGVSAVSKVSAAASWEQVDRLPTPLAASAAALGRVLRVLKTFRARHIGIARKAYSDDLRLYEEGSGGAPVALLRSILDLTRENETMVRRATVRRSPAGAPVGPTAA
;
A
#
# COMPACT_ATOMS: atom_id res chain seq x y z
N MET A 1 6.37 5.96 16.67
CA MET A 1 6.39 4.51 16.41
C MET A 1 5.12 4.18 15.65
N PHE A 2 5.23 4.06 14.33
CA PHE A 2 4.09 3.78 13.43
C PHE A 2 3.82 2.29 13.22
N GLY A 3 4.56 1.43 13.93
CA GLY A 3 4.08 0.09 14.27
C GLY A 3 3.02 0.25 15.33
N ASP A 4 1.80 -0.18 15.04
CA ASP A 4 0.71 -0.09 16.01
C ASP A 4 1.02 -1.03 17.20
N PRO A 5 1.23 -0.50 18.42
CA PRO A 5 1.58 -1.32 19.57
C PRO A 5 0.48 -2.33 19.93
N ARG A 6 -0.74 -2.18 19.40
CA ARG A 6 -1.85 -3.13 19.54
C ARG A 6 -1.65 -4.40 18.69
N HIS A 7 -0.70 -4.41 17.75
CA HIS A 7 -0.54 -5.46 16.75
C HIS A 7 0.92 -5.95 16.67
N ARG A 8 1.22 -7.07 17.33
CA ARG A 8 2.47 -7.79 17.11
C ARG A 8 2.28 -8.79 15.98
N THR A 9 2.97 -8.56 14.86
CA THR A 9 2.83 -9.39 13.65
C THR A 9 3.03 -10.88 13.93
N GLU A 10 4.03 -11.23 14.74
CA GLU A 10 4.29 -12.63 15.10
C GLU A 10 3.17 -13.24 15.94
N ASP A 11 2.58 -12.49 16.87
CA ASP A 11 1.47 -12.98 17.69
C ASP A 11 0.23 -13.26 16.82
N ILE A 12 -0.05 -12.40 15.84
CA ILE A 12 -1.17 -12.58 14.90
C ILE A 12 -0.92 -13.79 13.97
N ARG A 13 0.32 -13.98 13.50
CA ARG A 13 0.71 -15.15 12.70
C ARG A 13 0.63 -16.44 13.51
N ALA A 14 0.98 -16.39 14.79
CA ALA A 14 0.91 -17.56 15.66
C ALA A 14 -0.55 -17.96 15.94
N ALA A 15 -1.43 -16.97 16.12
CA ALA A 15 -2.82 -17.16 16.50
C ALA A 15 -3.66 -17.92 15.44
N ASP A 16 -4.43 -18.89 15.94
CA ASP A 16 -5.49 -19.61 15.22
C ASP A 16 -6.73 -19.77 16.12
N PRO A 17 -7.47 -18.67 16.37
CA PRO A 17 -8.59 -18.69 17.30
C PRO A 17 -9.79 -19.50 16.79
N LEU A 18 -9.82 -19.78 15.49
CA LEU A 18 -10.88 -20.56 14.82
C LEU A 18 -10.53 -22.05 14.68
N GLY A 19 -9.28 -22.45 14.94
CA GLY A 19 -8.81 -23.81 14.63
C GLY A 19 -8.83 -24.11 13.12
N ALA A 20 -8.56 -23.10 12.31
CA ALA A 20 -8.78 -23.10 10.87
C ALA A 20 -7.64 -23.74 10.06
N ASP A 21 -6.47 -24.02 10.67
CA ASP A 21 -5.28 -24.51 9.96
C ASP A 21 -5.55 -25.69 9.01
N ALA A 22 -6.20 -26.74 9.49
CA ALA A 22 -6.47 -27.95 8.71
C ALA A 22 -7.49 -27.71 7.58
N LEU A 23 -8.54 -26.94 7.87
CA LEU A 23 -9.59 -26.61 6.92
C LEU A 23 -9.06 -25.70 5.81
N LEU A 24 -8.29 -24.66 6.15
CA LEU A 24 -7.71 -23.74 5.17
C LEU A 24 -6.60 -24.36 4.33
N ALA A 25 -5.93 -25.41 4.83
CA ALA A 25 -5.02 -26.20 4.00
C ALA A 25 -5.74 -26.93 2.85
N ALA A 26 -7.05 -27.19 2.97
CA ALA A 26 -7.85 -27.85 1.94
C ALA A 26 -8.48 -26.86 0.92
N VAL A 27 -8.53 -25.56 1.23
CA VAL A 27 -9.15 -24.53 0.37
C VAL A 27 -8.58 -24.49 -1.05
N PRO A 28 -7.26 -24.55 -1.28
CA PRO A 28 -6.70 -24.63 -2.63
C PRO A 28 -7.33 -25.71 -3.52
N ALA A 29 -7.58 -26.90 -2.95
CA ALA A 29 -8.17 -28.00 -3.68
C ALA A 29 -9.67 -27.78 -3.95
N MET A 30 -10.40 -27.16 -3.01
CA MET A 30 -11.80 -26.76 -3.21
C MET A 30 -11.91 -25.73 -4.34
N ASN A 31 -11.00 -24.75 -4.33
CA ASN A 31 -10.90 -23.71 -5.35
C ASN A 31 -10.57 -24.26 -6.74
N ALA A 32 -9.62 -25.19 -6.82
CA ALA A 32 -9.27 -25.84 -8.08
C ALA A 32 -10.47 -26.59 -8.70
N ARG A 33 -11.39 -27.11 -7.87
CA ARG A 33 -12.60 -27.79 -8.33
C ARG A 33 -13.81 -26.88 -8.54
N GLY A 34 -13.74 -25.60 -8.15
CA GLY A 34 -14.91 -24.73 -8.12
C GLY A 34 -16.00 -25.21 -7.16
N ASP A 35 -15.62 -25.90 -6.08
CA ASP A 35 -16.53 -26.56 -5.15
C ASP A 35 -17.14 -25.54 -4.16
N THR A 36 -18.09 -24.74 -4.65
CA THR A 36 -18.75 -23.68 -3.88
C THR A 36 -19.56 -24.22 -2.70
N ALA A 37 -20.07 -25.44 -2.81
CA ALA A 37 -20.75 -26.12 -1.71
C ALA A 37 -19.76 -26.41 -0.56
N ALA A 38 -18.60 -27.00 -0.85
CA ALA A 38 -17.56 -27.23 0.16
C ALA A 38 -17.04 -25.92 0.76
N LEU A 39 -16.83 -24.88 -0.05
CA LEU A 39 -16.41 -23.56 0.44
C LEU A 39 -17.46 -22.93 1.36
N THR A 40 -18.75 -23.08 1.06
CA THR A 40 -19.86 -22.58 1.89
C THR A 40 -19.91 -23.32 3.22
N VAL A 41 -19.79 -24.66 3.21
CA VAL A 41 -19.71 -25.47 4.43
C VAL A 41 -18.48 -25.09 5.25
N ALA A 42 -17.34 -24.88 4.61
CA ALA A 42 -16.11 -24.48 5.26
C ALA A 42 -16.24 -23.11 5.94
N LEU A 43 -16.85 -22.11 5.27
CA LEU A 43 -17.11 -20.81 5.86
C LEU A 43 -18.02 -20.92 7.07
N ARG A 44 -19.15 -21.62 6.94
CA ARG A 44 -20.11 -21.82 8.05
C ARG A 44 -19.46 -22.52 9.25
N ALA A 45 -18.59 -23.51 9.00
CA ALA A 45 -17.87 -24.22 10.06
C ALA A 45 -16.89 -23.33 10.84
N LEU A 46 -16.40 -22.25 10.24
CA LEU A 46 -15.48 -21.30 10.87
C LEU A 46 -16.20 -20.08 11.48
N VAL A 47 -17.52 -19.93 11.34
CA VAL A 47 -18.26 -18.85 11.99
C VAL A 47 -18.24 -19.09 13.51
N PRO A 48 -17.56 -18.24 14.30
CA PRO A 48 -17.55 -18.37 15.75
C PRO A 48 -18.88 -17.92 16.36
N ASP A 49 -19.14 -18.39 17.57
CA ASP A 49 -20.11 -17.75 18.45
C ASP A 49 -19.74 -16.27 18.68
N PRO A 50 -20.66 -15.30 18.47
CA PRO A 50 -20.37 -13.87 18.61
C PRO A 50 -19.93 -13.47 20.03
N ASP A 51 -20.47 -14.08 21.07
CA ASP A 51 -20.12 -13.76 22.47
C ASP A 51 -18.68 -14.21 22.77
N ARG A 52 -18.29 -15.38 22.26
CA ARG A 52 -16.90 -15.85 22.31
C ARG A 52 -15.96 -14.93 21.51
N ALA A 53 -16.35 -14.54 20.29
CA ALA A 53 -15.56 -13.64 19.47
C ALA A 53 -15.39 -12.25 20.13
N ALA A 54 -16.40 -11.78 20.86
CA ALA A 54 -16.36 -10.54 21.64
C ALA A 54 -15.42 -10.62 22.85
N GLN A 55 -14.86 -11.77 23.20
CA GLN A 55 -13.85 -11.88 24.26
C GLN A 55 -12.42 -11.90 23.72
N TRP A 56 -12.24 -11.95 22.40
CA TRP A 56 -10.92 -11.98 21.79
C TRP A 56 -10.16 -10.66 21.95
N CYS A 57 -8.85 -10.81 22.15
CA CYS A 57 -7.91 -9.72 21.96
C CYS A 57 -7.85 -9.32 20.47
N VAL A 58 -7.34 -8.12 20.19
CA VAL A 58 -7.27 -7.59 18.83
C VAL A 58 -6.47 -8.51 17.90
N GLY A 59 -5.36 -9.11 18.39
CA GLY A 59 -4.56 -10.04 17.59
C GLY A 59 -5.33 -11.29 17.13
N SER A 60 -6.14 -11.87 18.01
CA SER A 60 -7.04 -12.98 17.66
C SER A 60 -8.15 -12.54 16.71
N ALA A 61 -8.73 -11.34 16.90
CA ALA A 61 -9.74 -10.82 15.98
C ALA A 61 -9.17 -10.65 14.55
N LEU A 62 -7.95 -10.13 14.42
CA LEU A 62 -7.25 -10.04 13.13
C LEU A 62 -6.94 -11.42 12.53
N ALA A 63 -6.49 -12.37 13.34
CA ALA A 63 -6.24 -13.74 12.88
C ALA A 63 -7.53 -14.43 12.39
N ALA A 64 -8.65 -14.22 13.08
CA ALA A 64 -9.95 -14.72 12.64
C ALA A 64 -10.40 -14.07 11.32
N MET A 65 -10.25 -12.74 11.17
CA MET A 65 -10.58 -12.04 9.92
C MET A 65 -9.74 -12.54 8.74
N ARG A 66 -8.44 -12.80 8.95
CA ARG A 66 -7.57 -13.42 7.93
C ARG A 66 -8.15 -14.76 7.45
N ASP A 67 -8.54 -15.60 8.39
CA ASP A 67 -8.96 -16.97 8.11
C ASP A 67 -10.32 -17.00 7.40
N LEU A 68 -11.27 -16.15 7.83
CA LEU A 68 -12.55 -15.96 7.14
C LEU A 68 -12.36 -15.35 5.75
N GLY A 69 -11.49 -14.36 5.59
CA GLY A 69 -11.26 -13.63 4.33
C GLY A 69 -10.85 -14.50 3.15
N ILE A 70 -10.08 -15.56 3.41
CA ILE A 70 -9.71 -16.54 2.37
C ILE A 70 -10.94 -17.21 1.78
N LEU A 71 -11.93 -17.53 2.61
CA LEU A 71 -13.18 -18.15 2.15
C LEU A 71 -14.11 -17.11 1.49
N LEU A 72 -14.11 -15.86 1.97
CA LEU A 72 -14.85 -14.76 1.33
C LEU A 72 -14.39 -14.55 -0.11
N GLY A 73 -13.09 -14.35 -0.33
CA GLY A 73 -12.52 -14.18 -1.67
C GLY A 73 -12.67 -15.43 -2.54
N SER A 74 -12.58 -16.63 -1.95
CA SER A 74 -12.79 -17.90 -2.67
C SER A 74 -14.22 -18.04 -3.19
N LEU A 75 -15.24 -17.82 -2.36
CA LEU A 75 -16.65 -17.87 -2.78
C LEU A 75 -16.93 -16.82 -3.85
N LYS A 76 -16.46 -15.58 -3.64
CA LYS A 76 -16.67 -14.48 -4.58
C LYS A 76 -16.11 -14.78 -5.97
N ARG A 77 -14.89 -15.33 -6.06
CA ARG A 77 -14.28 -15.76 -7.33
C ARG A 77 -15.21 -16.68 -8.14
N HIS A 78 -15.93 -17.58 -7.47
CA HIS A 78 -16.80 -18.55 -8.13
C HIS A 78 -18.24 -18.02 -8.29
N GLY A 79 -18.43 -16.71 -8.25
CA GLY A 79 -19.72 -16.04 -8.49
C GLY A 79 -20.70 -16.11 -7.33
N VAL A 80 -20.26 -16.53 -6.14
CA VAL A 80 -21.12 -16.66 -4.95
C VAL A 80 -20.85 -15.49 -4.00
N GLN A 81 -21.87 -14.68 -3.71
CA GLN A 81 -21.79 -13.68 -2.65
C GLN A 81 -21.71 -14.37 -1.28
N PRO A 82 -20.62 -14.20 -0.51
CA PRO A 82 -20.40 -14.98 0.71
C PRO A 82 -21.51 -14.82 1.76
N LEU A 83 -22.05 -13.60 1.91
CA LEU A 83 -23.09 -13.30 2.89
C LEU A 83 -24.48 -13.77 2.46
N ALA A 84 -24.70 -14.02 1.17
CA ALA A 84 -25.90 -14.70 0.70
C ALA A 84 -25.82 -16.21 1.01
N ALA A 85 -24.63 -16.81 0.91
CA ALA A 85 -24.42 -18.24 1.14
C ALA A 85 -24.32 -18.61 2.64
N VAL A 86 -23.74 -17.72 3.45
CA VAL A 86 -23.59 -17.89 4.92
C VAL A 86 -23.96 -16.57 5.61
N PRO A 87 -25.26 -16.23 5.74
CA PRO A 87 -25.70 -14.99 6.39
C PRO A 87 -25.22 -14.84 7.83
N GLU A 88 -24.98 -15.96 8.51
CA GLU A 88 -24.53 -16.00 9.91
C GLU A 88 -23.13 -15.38 10.11
N VAL A 89 -22.34 -15.22 9.04
CA VAL A 89 -21.01 -14.60 9.11
C VAL A 89 -21.08 -13.08 9.29
N LEU A 90 -22.16 -12.43 8.83
CA LEU A 90 -22.31 -10.97 8.85
C LEU A 90 -22.07 -10.35 10.25
N PRO A 91 -22.78 -10.76 11.32
CA PRO A 91 -22.57 -10.17 12.65
C PRO A 91 -21.14 -10.37 13.16
N VAL A 92 -20.46 -11.45 12.76
CA VAL A 92 -19.06 -11.71 13.10
C VAL A 92 -18.14 -10.74 12.36
N LEU A 93 -18.31 -10.55 11.04
CA LEU A 93 -17.47 -9.63 10.26
C LEU A 93 -17.57 -8.20 10.77
N GLU A 94 -18.78 -7.74 11.11
CA GLU A 94 -18.98 -6.41 11.69
C GLU A 94 -18.36 -6.29 13.09
N LEU A 95 -18.49 -7.32 13.93
CA LEU A 95 -17.85 -7.37 15.24
C LEU A 95 -16.33 -7.28 15.12
N LEU A 96 -15.73 -8.07 14.22
CA LEU A 96 -14.29 -8.06 13.96
C LEU A 96 -13.83 -6.70 13.41
N GLY A 97 -14.57 -6.11 12.47
CA GLY A 97 -14.29 -4.78 11.94
C GLY A 97 -14.29 -3.72 13.03
N ARG A 98 -15.33 -3.69 13.89
CA ARG A 98 -15.40 -2.76 15.04
C ARG A 98 -14.26 -2.99 16.05
N ARG A 99 -13.93 -4.25 16.34
CA ARG A 99 -12.87 -4.63 17.31
C ARG A 99 -11.48 -4.21 16.86
N THR A 100 -11.24 -4.27 15.56
CA THR A 100 -9.92 -4.00 14.96
C THR A 100 -9.81 -2.58 14.42
N ASP A 101 -10.94 -1.85 14.36
CA ASP A 101 -11.04 -0.54 13.72
C ASP A 101 -10.57 -0.61 12.25
N MET A 102 -10.99 -1.68 11.56
CA MET A 102 -10.73 -1.95 10.15
C MET A 102 -12.03 -2.33 9.44
N VAL A 103 -11.99 -2.39 8.10
CA VAL A 103 -13.14 -2.83 7.29
C VAL A 103 -13.59 -4.25 7.70
N PRO A 104 -14.89 -4.59 7.56
CA PRO A 104 -15.45 -5.89 7.92
C PRO A 104 -15.13 -6.98 6.87
N ARG A 105 -13.88 -7.01 6.38
CA ARG A 105 -13.33 -8.07 5.53
C ARG A 105 -11.80 -8.07 5.61
N ASP A 106 -11.18 -9.08 5.02
CA ASP A 106 -9.73 -9.15 4.93
C ASP A 106 -9.13 -8.05 4.03
N THR A 107 -7.87 -7.75 4.29
CA THR A 107 -7.10 -6.70 3.62
C THR A 107 -5.74 -7.25 3.22
N VAL A 108 -4.93 -6.44 2.54
CA VAL A 108 -3.54 -6.80 2.22
C VAL A 108 -2.74 -7.27 3.45
N HIS A 109 -2.99 -6.71 4.64
CA HIS A 109 -2.31 -7.13 5.86
C HIS A 109 -2.66 -8.56 6.25
N HIS A 110 -3.95 -8.88 6.26
CA HIS A 110 -4.46 -10.21 6.54
C HIS A 110 -3.89 -11.24 5.56
N TYR A 111 -3.91 -10.92 4.27
CA TYR A 111 -3.44 -11.81 3.21
C TYR A 111 -1.91 -12.01 3.19
N THR A 112 -1.15 -11.03 3.69
CA THR A 112 0.33 -11.03 3.59
C THR A 112 0.99 -11.02 4.96
N THR A 113 1.18 -9.86 5.57
CA THR A 113 1.97 -9.67 6.80
C THR A 113 1.47 -10.49 7.98
N TRP A 114 0.17 -10.58 8.18
CA TRP A 114 -0.45 -11.36 9.27
C TRP A 114 -0.77 -12.80 8.90
N ASN A 115 -0.57 -13.16 7.63
CA ASN A 115 -0.69 -14.52 7.15
C ASN A 115 0.53 -15.34 7.61
N PRO A 116 0.34 -16.51 8.25
CA PRO A 116 1.45 -17.35 8.68
C PRO A 116 2.36 -17.75 7.52
N VAL A 117 3.59 -18.14 7.86
CA VAL A 117 4.58 -18.63 6.91
C VAL A 117 4.65 -20.17 6.91
N GLY A 118 5.36 -20.74 5.95
CA GLY A 118 5.54 -22.19 5.84
C GLY A 118 4.22 -22.94 5.59
N ARG A 119 4.08 -24.11 6.22
CA ARG A 119 2.93 -25.02 6.03
C ARG A 119 1.58 -24.45 6.47
N ARG A 120 1.60 -23.47 7.40
CA ARG A 120 0.38 -22.82 7.91
C ARG A 120 -0.08 -21.64 7.05
N ARG A 121 0.63 -21.32 5.95
CA ARG A 121 0.28 -20.21 5.07
C ARG A 121 -1.12 -20.41 4.49
N ARG A 122 -1.98 -19.41 4.66
CA ARG A 122 -3.27 -19.34 4.00
C ARG A 122 -3.08 -18.92 2.54
N SER A 123 -3.76 -19.59 1.62
CA SER A 123 -3.57 -19.40 0.18
C SER A 123 -4.85 -19.76 -0.56
N TYR A 124 -5.15 -19.00 -1.61
CA TYR A 124 -6.29 -19.28 -2.48
C TYR A 124 -6.02 -20.48 -3.39
N THR A 125 -4.79 -20.58 -3.91
CA THR A 125 -4.45 -21.50 -5.00
C THR A 125 -3.47 -22.61 -4.61
N GLY A 126 -2.74 -22.44 -3.50
CA GLY A 126 -1.62 -23.30 -3.10
C GLY A 126 -0.40 -23.20 -4.03
N HIS A 127 -0.45 -22.38 -5.08
CA HIS A 127 0.59 -22.30 -6.09
C HIS A 127 1.81 -21.51 -5.58
N PRO A 128 3.05 -21.92 -5.89
CA PRO A 128 4.26 -21.22 -5.43
C PRO A 128 4.30 -19.73 -5.79
N THR A 129 3.78 -19.34 -6.96
CA THR A 129 3.73 -17.94 -7.39
C THR A 129 2.86 -17.07 -6.49
N GLU A 130 1.76 -17.58 -5.96
CA GLU A 130 0.96 -16.85 -4.96
C GLU A 130 1.79 -16.57 -3.70
N ALA A 131 2.54 -17.59 -3.25
CA ALA A 131 3.41 -17.46 -2.09
C ALA A 131 4.53 -16.42 -2.31
N ARG A 132 5.04 -16.30 -3.53
CA ARG A 132 6.03 -15.27 -3.93
C ARG A 132 5.42 -13.87 -3.92
N LEU A 133 4.19 -13.69 -4.40
CA LEU A 133 3.50 -12.40 -4.34
C LEU A 133 3.28 -11.95 -2.89
N GLN A 134 2.79 -12.86 -2.03
CA GLN A 134 2.62 -12.56 -0.60
C GLN A 134 3.95 -12.15 0.05
N GLU A 135 5.05 -12.84 -0.30
CA GLU A 135 6.37 -12.52 0.22
C GLU A 135 6.87 -11.16 -0.28
N ALA A 136 6.71 -10.86 -1.56
CA ALA A 136 7.08 -9.59 -2.15
C ALA A 136 6.47 -8.41 -1.37
N VAL A 137 5.19 -8.51 -1.03
CA VAL A 137 4.49 -7.49 -0.25
C VAL A 137 4.95 -7.44 1.22
N ARG A 138 5.22 -8.59 1.86
CA ARG A 138 5.70 -8.63 3.25
C ARG A 138 7.00 -7.86 3.47
N MET A 139 7.94 -7.95 2.52
CA MET A 139 9.26 -7.31 2.62
C MET A 139 9.18 -5.79 2.75
N VAL A 140 8.08 -5.18 2.29
CA VAL A 140 7.89 -3.72 2.28
C VAL A 140 7.62 -3.15 3.66
N PHE A 141 6.78 -3.81 4.45
CA PHE A 141 6.16 -3.18 5.63
C PHE A 141 7.16 -2.70 6.70
N PRO A 142 8.22 -3.45 7.05
CA PRO A 142 9.20 -2.97 8.04
C PRO A 142 9.88 -1.67 7.61
N GLY A 143 10.27 -1.59 6.33
CA GLY A 143 10.86 -0.38 5.75
C GLY A 143 9.86 0.78 5.73
N LEU A 144 8.63 0.52 5.30
CA LEU A 144 7.59 1.55 5.26
C LEU A 144 7.29 2.12 6.66
N VAL A 145 7.12 1.27 7.68
CA VAL A 145 6.90 1.71 9.06
C VAL A 145 8.04 2.59 9.57
N ALA A 146 9.30 2.18 9.32
CA ALA A 146 10.47 2.97 9.70
C ALA A 146 10.53 4.32 8.95
N ALA A 147 10.17 4.33 7.67
CA ALA A 147 10.10 5.54 6.87
C ALA A 147 9.09 6.55 7.43
N LEU A 148 7.94 6.10 7.96
CA LEU A 148 6.93 7.01 8.53
C LEU A 148 7.44 7.78 9.77
N ASP A 149 8.30 7.17 10.59
CA ASP A 149 8.92 7.85 11.74
C ASP A 149 9.80 9.02 11.27
N ASP A 150 10.54 8.85 10.16
CA ASP A 150 11.32 9.92 9.54
C ASP A 150 10.47 10.91 8.75
N CYS A 151 9.40 10.48 8.08
CA CYS A 151 8.43 11.38 7.42
C CYS A 151 7.80 12.36 8.43
N SER A 152 7.45 11.89 9.63
CA SER A 152 6.94 12.76 10.69
C SER A 152 7.98 13.79 11.16
N ARG A 153 9.27 13.43 11.15
CA ARG A 153 10.37 14.36 11.44
C ARG A 153 10.54 15.38 10.32
N ILE A 154 10.59 14.95 9.06
CA ILE A 154 10.70 15.82 7.88
C ILE A 154 9.58 16.87 7.87
N ALA A 155 8.34 16.48 8.22
CA ALA A 155 7.22 17.40 8.29
C ALA A 155 7.42 18.56 9.30
N ARG A 156 8.22 18.37 10.36
CA ARG A 156 8.52 19.38 11.38
C ARG A 156 9.82 20.15 11.18
N LEU A 157 10.76 19.59 10.42
CA LEU A 157 12.08 20.18 10.20
C LEU A 157 12.06 21.17 9.03
N GLU A 158 13.00 22.12 9.06
CA GLU A 158 13.24 23.08 7.98
C GLU A 158 14.38 22.61 7.06
N PRO A 159 14.41 23.01 5.77
CA PRO A 159 15.42 22.55 4.81
C PRO A 159 16.88 22.84 5.18
N TYR A 160 17.14 23.87 5.98
CA TYR A 160 18.48 24.22 6.45
C TYR A 160 18.95 23.37 7.64
N ASP A 161 18.03 22.67 8.32
CA ASP A 161 18.36 21.79 9.43
C ASP A 161 19.10 20.54 8.90
N PRO A 162 20.32 20.23 9.39
CA PRO A 162 21.04 19.02 8.96
C PRO A 162 20.26 17.71 9.17
N GLY A 163 19.37 17.69 10.17
CA GLY A 163 18.45 16.60 10.44
C GLY A 163 17.44 16.35 9.31
N PHE A 164 17.10 17.36 8.51
CA PHE A 164 16.18 17.25 7.38
C PHE A 164 16.78 16.34 6.29
N ALA A 165 18.00 16.66 5.84
CA ALA A 165 18.73 15.84 4.88
C ALA A 165 18.97 14.41 5.39
N ALA A 166 19.37 14.27 6.67
CA ALA A 166 19.61 12.97 7.27
C ALA A 166 18.33 12.11 7.37
N ALA A 167 17.17 12.72 7.66
CA ALA A 167 15.89 12.02 7.69
C ALA A 167 15.45 11.58 6.28
N LEU A 168 15.61 12.44 5.27
CA LEU A 168 15.35 12.08 3.87
C LEU A 168 16.22 10.91 3.41
N ASP A 169 17.51 10.89 3.77
CA ASP A 169 18.39 9.77 3.44
C ASP A 169 17.99 8.46 4.12
N ARG A 170 17.46 8.52 5.35
CA ARG A 170 16.89 7.34 6.01
C ARG A 170 15.63 6.86 5.28
N VAL A 171 14.71 7.77 4.93
CA VAL A 171 13.53 7.43 4.11
C VAL A 171 13.95 6.76 2.80
N ALA A 172 14.92 7.32 2.07
CA ALA A 172 15.42 6.74 0.82
C ALA A 172 15.96 5.32 1.01
N ARG A 173 16.67 5.05 2.12
CA ARG A 173 17.18 3.71 2.44
C ARG A 173 16.05 2.74 2.75
N HIS A 174 15.09 3.14 3.58
CA HIS A 174 13.95 2.31 3.97
C HIS A 174 13.06 1.93 2.77
N LEU A 175 12.90 2.85 1.81
CA LEU A 175 12.09 2.61 0.62
C LEU A 175 12.76 1.73 -0.44
N ARG A 176 14.04 1.36 -0.30
CA ARG A 176 14.68 0.41 -1.24
C ARG A 176 13.97 -0.94 -1.27
N ALA A 177 13.41 -1.38 -0.14
CA ALA A 177 12.63 -2.60 -0.06
C ALA A 177 11.41 -2.61 -1.02
N MET A 178 10.87 -1.44 -1.39
CA MET A 178 9.83 -1.34 -2.43
C MET A 178 10.37 -1.71 -3.81
N VAL A 179 11.59 -1.28 -4.11
CA VAL A 179 12.27 -1.57 -5.38
C VAL A 179 12.61 -3.06 -5.45
N ASP A 180 13.13 -3.62 -4.36
CA ASP A 180 13.44 -5.06 -4.28
C ASP A 180 12.16 -5.91 -4.38
N SER A 181 11.06 -5.47 -3.76
CA SER A 181 9.74 -6.11 -3.84
C SER A 181 9.18 -6.15 -5.26
N ILE A 182 9.27 -5.04 -6.00
CA ILE A 182 8.77 -5.02 -7.38
C ILE A 182 9.68 -5.83 -8.31
N ASP A 183 10.98 -5.89 -8.06
CA ASP A 183 11.91 -6.72 -8.84
C ASP A 183 11.64 -8.20 -8.63
N LEU A 184 11.40 -8.63 -7.38
CA LEU A 184 10.96 -9.99 -7.08
C LEU A 184 9.64 -10.31 -7.80
N THR A 185 8.69 -9.38 -7.77
CA THR A 185 7.38 -9.57 -8.43
C THR A 185 7.55 -9.73 -9.94
N VAL A 186 8.37 -8.88 -10.58
CA VAL A 186 8.68 -8.94 -12.01
C VAL A 186 9.32 -10.28 -12.38
N ALA A 187 10.21 -10.81 -11.52
CA ALA A 187 10.94 -12.04 -11.78
C ALA A 187 10.10 -13.31 -11.56
N GLU A 188 9.26 -13.31 -10.53
CA GLU A 188 8.66 -14.55 -10.00
C GLU A 188 7.13 -14.64 -10.18
N VAL A 189 6.47 -13.54 -10.56
CA VAL A 189 5.01 -13.47 -10.73
C VAL A 189 4.68 -13.10 -12.16
N SER A 190 4.30 -14.10 -12.97
CA SER A 190 3.91 -13.83 -14.35
C SER A 190 2.63 -12.98 -14.39
N PRO A 191 2.54 -11.98 -15.30
CA PRO A 191 1.33 -11.19 -15.46
C PRO A 191 0.09 -12.04 -15.77
N GLU A 192 0.26 -13.11 -16.54
CA GLU A 192 -0.79 -14.06 -16.89
C GLU A 192 -1.35 -14.81 -15.67
N TYR A 193 -0.47 -15.38 -14.85
CA TYR A 193 -0.89 -16.05 -13.62
C TYR A 193 -1.62 -15.06 -12.70
N PHE A 194 -1.09 -13.84 -12.55
CA PHE A 194 -1.75 -12.82 -11.75
C PHE A 194 -3.14 -12.50 -12.30
N ALA A 195 -3.25 -12.14 -13.59
CA ALA A 195 -4.49 -11.66 -14.18
C ALA A 195 -5.59 -12.73 -14.27
N LEU A 196 -5.25 -13.94 -14.71
CA LEU A 196 -6.22 -14.99 -15.00
C LEU A 196 -6.48 -15.90 -13.80
N THR A 197 -5.48 -16.13 -12.95
CA THR A 197 -5.60 -17.09 -11.85
C THR A 197 -5.84 -16.39 -10.51
N LEU A 198 -5.06 -15.36 -10.18
CA LEU A 198 -5.03 -14.82 -8.82
C LEU A 198 -5.95 -13.61 -8.61
N ARG A 199 -5.97 -12.64 -9.53
CA ARG A 199 -6.79 -11.42 -9.48
C ARG A 199 -8.28 -11.68 -9.22
N PRO A 200 -8.90 -12.75 -9.74
CA PRO A 200 -10.30 -13.07 -9.41
C PRO A 200 -10.60 -13.30 -7.92
N TYR A 201 -9.62 -13.71 -7.11
CA TYR A 201 -9.82 -13.87 -5.66
C TYR A 201 -9.88 -12.54 -4.90
N PHE A 202 -9.49 -11.44 -5.54
CA PHE A 202 -9.42 -10.11 -4.93
C PHE A 202 -10.60 -9.21 -5.30
N GLU A 203 -11.69 -9.81 -5.76
CA GLU A 203 -12.94 -9.10 -6.02
C GLU A 203 -13.55 -8.49 -4.75
N GLU A 204 -14.39 -7.49 -4.97
CA GLU A 204 -15.20 -6.88 -3.94
C GLU A 204 -16.26 -7.84 -3.40
N VAL A 205 -16.52 -7.73 -2.10
CA VAL A 205 -17.51 -8.52 -1.38
C VAL A 205 -18.47 -7.53 -0.76
N GLU A 206 -19.75 -7.78 -0.96
CA GLU A 206 -20.81 -6.97 -0.37
C GLU A 206 -20.97 -7.35 1.11
N VAL A 207 -20.84 -6.37 2.00
CA VAL A 207 -21.08 -6.53 3.44
C VAL A 207 -22.06 -5.46 3.90
N ALA A 208 -23.24 -5.90 4.35
CA ALA A 208 -24.34 -5.03 4.78
C ALA A 208 -24.72 -3.96 3.73
N GLY A 209 -24.85 -4.36 2.47
CA GLY A 209 -25.25 -3.47 1.37
C GLY A 209 -24.15 -2.52 0.88
N ARG A 210 -22.89 -2.74 1.28
CA ARG A 210 -21.74 -1.98 0.82
C ARG A 210 -20.67 -2.90 0.25
N ASP A 211 -20.16 -2.57 -0.93
CA ASP A 211 -19.01 -3.23 -1.50
C ASP A 211 -17.72 -2.81 -0.80
N TYR A 212 -16.94 -3.82 -0.39
CA TYR A 212 -15.60 -3.64 0.14
C TYR A 212 -14.60 -4.34 -0.78
N LEU A 213 -13.51 -3.67 -1.15
CA LEU A 213 -12.43 -4.15 -2.00
C LEU A 213 -11.69 -5.34 -1.39
N GLY A 214 -11.24 -6.26 -2.24
CA GLY A 214 -10.39 -7.36 -1.82
C GLY A 214 -8.96 -6.95 -1.44
N PRO A 215 -8.14 -7.89 -0.95
CA PRO A 215 -6.74 -7.62 -0.68
C PRO A 215 -6.02 -7.10 -1.93
N ALA A 216 -5.32 -5.98 -1.80
CA ALA A 216 -4.60 -5.36 -2.91
C ALA A 216 -3.28 -4.77 -2.45
N ALA A 217 -2.22 -4.92 -3.24
CA ALA A 217 -0.95 -4.22 -2.98
C ALA A 217 -1.13 -2.69 -2.98
N ALA A 218 -2.17 -2.16 -3.64
CA ALA A 218 -2.56 -0.75 -3.58
C ALA A 218 -2.94 -0.28 -2.16
N GLN A 219 -3.36 -1.19 -1.27
CA GLN A 219 -3.65 -0.90 0.15
C GLN A 219 -2.37 -0.75 0.99
N VAL A 220 -1.18 -1.07 0.45
CA VAL A 220 0.10 -0.72 1.10
C VAL A 220 0.23 0.80 1.08
N PRO A 221 0.34 1.48 2.24
CA PRO A 221 0.09 2.91 2.32
C PRO A 221 1.32 3.75 1.95
N LEU A 222 1.91 3.49 0.78
CA LEU A 222 3.00 4.33 0.25
C LEU A 222 2.58 5.80 0.13
N TRP A 223 1.29 6.04 -0.08
CA TRP A 223 0.68 7.37 -0.12
C TRP A 223 0.89 8.19 1.17
N LEU A 224 1.16 7.58 2.33
CA LEU A 224 1.55 8.31 3.55
C LEU A 224 2.95 8.93 3.44
N VAL A 225 3.85 8.28 2.70
CA VAL A 225 5.16 8.82 2.40
C VAL A 225 4.99 9.99 1.44
N ASP A 226 4.20 9.80 0.37
CA ASP A 226 3.87 10.86 -0.59
C ASP A 226 3.26 12.06 0.11
N LEU A 227 2.33 11.87 1.05
CA LEU A 227 1.69 12.92 1.85
C LEU A 227 2.70 13.91 2.41
N THR A 228 3.77 13.42 3.04
CA THR A 228 4.81 14.29 3.63
C THR A 228 5.83 14.83 2.63
N LEU A 229 6.04 14.13 1.52
CA LEU A 229 7.04 14.51 0.54
C LEU A 229 6.53 15.52 -0.47
N TRP A 230 5.27 15.39 -0.92
CA TRP A 230 4.69 16.24 -1.97
C TRP A 230 3.14 16.26 -2.00
N GLN A 231 2.44 15.19 -1.63
CA GLN A 231 1.00 15.07 -1.89
C GLN A 231 0.16 16.05 -1.07
N CYS A 232 0.56 16.42 0.16
CA CYS A 232 -0.29 17.26 1.02
C CYS A 232 -0.62 18.66 0.44
N ASP A 233 0.19 19.17 -0.49
CA ASP A 233 0.03 20.49 -1.13
C ASP A 233 0.31 20.48 -2.65
N ARG A 234 0.57 19.32 -3.26
CA ARG A 234 0.88 19.16 -4.69
C ARG A 234 0.23 17.90 -5.31
N SER A 235 -0.95 17.53 -4.83
CA SER A 235 -1.75 16.43 -5.38
C SER A 235 -2.60 16.84 -6.57
N ASP A 236 -3.29 15.86 -7.17
CA ASP A 236 -4.41 16.07 -8.08
C ASP A 236 -5.71 15.44 -7.51
N PRO A 237 -6.90 15.85 -7.99
CA PRO A 237 -8.17 15.33 -7.47
C PRO A 237 -8.35 13.81 -7.63
N ALA A 238 -7.76 13.20 -8.66
CA ALA A 238 -7.90 11.77 -8.91
C ALA A 238 -7.10 10.96 -7.89
N TYR A 239 -5.89 11.42 -7.55
CA TYR A 239 -5.07 10.81 -6.52
C TYR A 239 -5.68 11.00 -5.13
N ASP A 240 -6.25 12.18 -4.85
CA ASP A 240 -6.95 12.43 -3.58
C ASP A 240 -8.19 11.55 -3.42
N GLY A 241 -8.96 11.34 -4.50
CA GLY A 241 -10.08 10.39 -4.52
C GLY A 241 -9.64 8.97 -4.18
N PHE A 242 -8.56 8.49 -4.82
CA PHE A 242 -8.00 7.17 -4.53
C PHE A 242 -7.52 7.04 -3.07
N VAL A 243 -6.88 8.06 -2.51
CA VAL A 243 -6.46 8.05 -1.09
C VAL A 243 -7.69 8.00 -0.19
N ALA A 244 -8.73 8.77 -0.48
CA ALA A 244 -9.98 8.77 0.30
C ALA A 244 -10.63 7.38 0.34
N GLU A 245 -10.65 6.66 -0.79
CA GLU A 245 -11.16 5.29 -0.88
C GLU A 245 -10.25 4.26 -0.21
N SER A 246 -8.93 4.49 -0.21
CA SER A 246 -7.94 3.61 0.42
C SER A 246 -7.88 3.74 1.95
N LEU A 247 -8.21 4.92 2.50
CA LEU A 247 -8.08 5.22 3.93
C LEU A 247 -8.78 4.21 4.86
N PRO A 248 -10.04 3.77 4.61
CA PRO A 248 -10.70 2.78 5.46
C PRO A 248 -9.94 1.46 5.62
N TYR A 249 -9.13 1.08 4.63
CA TYR A 249 -8.35 -0.17 4.63
C TYR A 249 -7.02 -0.06 5.38
N ALA A 250 -6.58 1.16 5.71
CA ALA A 250 -5.34 1.41 6.43
C ALA A 250 -5.49 1.14 7.94
N LEU A 251 -4.37 0.88 8.62
CA LEU A 251 -4.34 0.76 10.08
C LEU A 251 -4.77 2.08 10.75
N PRO A 252 -5.36 2.04 11.96
CA PRO A 252 -5.83 3.28 12.61
C PRO A 252 -4.72 4.31 12.83
N ALA A 253 -3.52 3.88 13.27
CA ALA A 253 -2.37 4.76 13.44
C ALA A 253 -1.91 5.44 12.13
N TRP A 254 -2.20 4.82 10.99
CA TRP A 254 -1.91 5.37 9.67
C TRP A 254 -2.96 6.37 9.22
N ARG A 255 -4.25 6.13 9.54
CA ARG A 255 -5.30 7.13 9.37
C ARG A 255 -5.05 8.37 10.24
N GLU A 256 -4.58 8.19 11.48
CA GLU A 256 -4.15 9.29 12.35
C GLU A 256 -2.95 10.05 11.78
N PHE A 257 -1.96 9.34 11.21
CA PHE A 257 -0.85 9.98 10.51
C PHE A 257 -1.35 10.83 9.35
N HIS A 258 -2.23 10.29 8.52
CA HIS A 258 -2.84 11.02 7.42
C HIS A 258 -3.56 12.28 7.91
N ALA A 259 -4.43 12.14 8.91
CA ALA A 259 -5.17 13.26 9.49
C ALA A 259 -4.26 14.38 10.04
N ARG A 260 -3.10 14.02 10.61
CA ARG A 260 -2.13 14.98 11.16
C ARG A 260 -1.39 15.76 10.08
N HIS A 261 -1.15 15.16 8.92
CA HIS A 261 -0.26 15.72 7.89
C HIS A 261 -0.99 16.25 6.65
N ARG A 262 -2.28 15.92 6.47
CA ARG A 262 -3.10 16.49 5.41
C ARG A 262 -3.21 18.01 5.55
N GLY A 263 -3.06 18.73 4.44
CA GLY A 263 -3.06 20.20 4.42
C GLY A 263 -1.79 20.86 4.99
N GLY A 264 -0.73 20.09 5.24
CA GLY A 264 0.59 20.61 5.62
C GLY A 264 1.40 21.15 4.42
N VAL A 265 2.65 21.56 4.70
CA VAL A 265 3.61 21.95 3.66
C VAL A 265 4.59 20.80 3.42
N SER A 266 4.69 20.35 2.17
CA SER A 266 5.49 19.18 1.83
C SER A 266 6.99 19.45 1.81
N ALA A 267 7.80 18.39 1.87
CA ALA A 267 9.26 18.49 1.73
C ALA A 267 9.68 19.17 0.42
N VAL A 268 8.98 18.88 -0.69
CA VAL A 268 9.23 19.52 -1.98
C VAL A 268 8.94 21.01 -1.93
N SER A 269 7.80 21.42 -1.37
CA SER A 269 7.46 22.83 -1.23
C SER A 269 8.45 23.58 -0.33
N LYS A 270 8.83 22.99 0.81
CA LYS A 270 9.83 23.58 1.72
C LYS A 270 11.17 23.83 1.01
N VAL A 271 11.73 22.81 0.38
CA VAL A 271 13.02 22.92 -0.33
C VAL A 271 12.93 23.91 -1.49
N SER A 272 11.84 23.88 -2.26
CA SER A 272 11.66 24.77 -3.41
C SER A 272 11.51 26.23 -2.99
N ALA A 273 10.78 26.49 -1.91
CA ALA A 273 10.62 27.84 -1.33
C ALA A 273 11.96 28.37 -0.81
N ALA A 274 12.66 27.59 0.01
CA ALA A 274 13.97 27.97 0.55
C ALA A 274 14.97 28.29 -0.58
N ALA A 275 15.06 27.43 -1.60
CA ALA A 275 15.93 27.67 -2.75
C ALA A 275 15.52 28.87 -3.60
N SER A 276 14.23 29.24 -3.64
CA SER A 276 13.75 30.40 -4.38
C SER A 276 14.12 31.75 -3.74
N TRP A 277 14.34 31.76 -2.42
CA TRP A 277 14.74 32.94 -1.66
C TRP A 277 16.25 33.17 -1.68
N GLU A 278 17.02 32.16 -2.05
CA GLU A 278 18.47 32.27 -2.23
C GLU A 278 18.79 33.11 -3.47
N GLN A 279 19.32 34.31 -3.25
CA GLN A 279 19.85 35.20 -4.29
C GLN A 279 21.36 34.97 -4.50
N VAL A 280 21.80 33.72 -4.44
CA VAL A 280 23.21 33.34 -4.53
C VAL A 280 23.48 32.37 -5.66
N ASP A 281 24.66 32.45 -6.28
CA ASP A 281 25.07 31.58 -7.39
C ASP A 281 25.13 30.10 -7.01
N ARG A 282 25.27 29.80 -5.71
CA ARG A 282 25.32 28.46 -5.16
C ARG A 282 24.54 28.39 -3.85
N LEU A 283 23.64 27.40 -3.75
CA LEU A 283 22.89 27.15 -2.52
C LEU A 283 23.85 26.89 -1.34
N PRO A 284 23.49 27.37 -0.14
CA PRO A 284 24.19 26.99 1.09
C PRO A 284 24.29 25.47 1.24
N THR A 285 25.41 24.98 1.78
CA THR A 285 25.70 23.54 1.90
C THR A 285 24.56 22.74 2.54
N PRO A 286 23.92 23.18 3.64
CA PRO A 286 22.80 22.43 4.23
C PRO A 286 21.60 22.29 3.28
N LEU A 287 21.22 23.37 2.60
CA LEU A 287 20.11 23.38 1.65
C LEU A 287 20.40 22.52 0.41
N ALA A 288 21.64 22.59 -0.11
CA ALA A 288 22.09 21.72 -1.20
C ALA A 288 22.04 20.24 -0.81
N ALA A 289 22.44 19.90 0.43
CA ALA A 289 22.36 18.54 0.95
C ALA A 289 20.91 18.05 1.07
N SER A 290 20.01 18.87 1.60
CA SER A 290 18.58 18.58 1.70
C SER A 290 17.93 18.34 0.33
N ALA A 291 18.23 19.19 -0.66
CA ALA A 291 17.68 19.03 -1.99
C ALA A 291 18.23 17.78 -2.70
N ALA A 292 19.52 17.47 -2.52
CA ALA A 292 20.11 16.24 -3.02
C ALA A 292 19.50 14.98 -2.37
N ALA A 293 19.26 15.00 -1.05
CA ALA A 293 18.62 13.91 -0.32
C ALA A 293 17.16 13.70 -0.78
N LEU A 294 16.40 14.79 -0.93
CA LEU A 294 15.03 14.72 -1.44
C LEU A 294 14.99 14.15 -2.87
N GLY A 295 15.91 14.58 -3.74
CA GLY A 295 16.05 14.03 -5.08
C GLY A 295 16.35 12.52 -5.08
N ARG A 296 17.13 12.01 -4.10
CA ARG A 296 17.35 10.56 -3.94
C ARG A 296 16.05 9.82 -3.59
N VAL A 297 15.26 10.33 -2.64
CA VAL A 297 13.98 9.71 -2.25
C VAL A 297 13.03 9.65 -3.45
N LEU A 298 12.84 10.77 -4.16
CA LEU A 298 11.94 10.85 -5.31
C LEU A 298 12.38 9.91 -6.45
N ARG A 299 13.69 9.72 -6.64
CA ARG A 299 14.22 8.76 -7.62
C ARG A 299 13.93 7.31 -7.24
N VAL A 300 14.01 6.95 -5.96
CA VAL A 300 13.61 5.62 -5.48
C VAL A 300 12.13 5.37 -5.76
N LEU A 301 11.26 6.32 -5.40
CA LEU A 301 9.82 6.26 -5.67
C LEU A 301 9.51 6.14 -7.17
N LYS A 302 10.15 6.97 -8.00
CA LYS A 302 10.01 6.93 -9.46
C LYS A 302 10.42 5.56 -10.02
N THR A 303 11.50 4.96 -9.52
CA THR A 303 11.98 3.66 -9.97
C THR A 303 10.97 2.57 -9.68
N PHE A 304 10.47 2.50 -8.44
CA PHE A 304 9.40 1.59 -8.05
C PHE A 304 8.16 1.77 -8.93
N ARG A 305 7.66 3.01 -9.05
CA ARG A 305 6.44 3.34 -9.82
C ARG A 305 6.57 3.00 -11.31
N ALA A 306 7.72 3.26 -11.92
CA ALA A 306 7.99 2.95 -13.32
C ALA A 306 8.01 1.44 -13.60
N ARG A 307 8.53 0.64 -12.67
CA ARG A 307 8.49 -0.82 -12.77
C ARG A 307 7.08 -1.36 -12.53
N HIS A 308 6.39 -0.82 -11.51
CA HIS A 308 5.02 -1.19 -11.17
C HIS A 308 4.04 -0.93 -12.33
N ILE A 309 4.07 0.24 -12.96
CA ILE A 309 3.23 0.50 -14.13
C ILE A 309 3.57 -0.43 -15.31
N GLY A 310 4.84 -0.82 -15.45
CA GLY A 310 5.28 -1.75 -16.48
C GLY A 310 4.63 -3.13 -16.34
N ILE A 311 4.56 -3.67 -15.11
CA ILE A 311 3.88 -4.95 -14.88
C ILE A 311 2.35 -4.81 -14.91
N ALA A 312 1.80 -3.73 -14.39
CA ALA A 312 0.35 -3.50 -14.38
C ALA A 312 -0.18 -3.44 -15.82
N ARG A 313 0.51 -2.76 -16.73
CA ARG A 313 0.13 -2.74 -18.16
C ARG A 313 0.13 -4.11 -18.81
N LYS A 314 1.02 -5.01 -18.40
CA LYS A 314 1.05 -6.38 -18.91
C LYS A 314 -0.09 -7.22 -18.35
N ALA A 315 -0.37 -7.09 -17.06
CA ALA A 315 -1.47 -7.82 -16.40
C ALA A 315 -2.86 -7.34 -16.84
N TYR A 316 -2.97 -6.07 -17.25
CA TYR A 316 -4.20 -5.41 -17.66
C TYR A 316 -4.23 -5.06 -19.16
N SER A 317 -3.47 -5.77 -19.99
CA SER A 317 -3.59 -5.63 -21.45
C SER A 317 -4.93 -6.19 -21.94
N ASP A 318 -5.45 -5.67 -23.05
CA ASP A 318 -6.74 -6.09 -23.61
C ASP A 318 -6.83 -7.61 -23.85
N ASP A 319 -5.72 -8.23 -24.24
CA ASP A 319 -5.65 -9.68 -24.49
C ASP A 319 -5.72 -10.55 -23.23
N LEU A 320 -5.58 -9.95 -22.04
CA LEU A 320 -5.38 -10.69 -20.79
C LEU A 320 -6.35 -10.29 -19.67
N ARG A 321 -6.82 -9.04 -19.67
CA ARG A 321 -7.56 -8.47 -18.54
C ARG A 321 -8.94 -9.11 -18.41
N LEU A 322 -9.24 -9.59 -17.19
CA LEU A 322 -10.60 -9.98 -16.80
C LEU A 322 -11.38 -8.84 -16.14
N TYR A 323 -10.69 -7.76 -15.75
CA TYR A 323 -11.26 -6.62 -15.04
C TYR A 323 -10.68 -5.33 -15.60
N GLU A 324 -11.51 -4.29 -15.63
CA GLU A 324 -11.10 -2.94 -16.03
C GLU A 324 -10.09 -2.32 -15.05
N GLU A 325 -10.25 -2.61 -13.75
CA GLU A 325 -9.49 -1.98 -12.68
C GLU A 325 -8.67 -2.96 -11.82
N GLY A 326 -7.64 -2.39 -11.18
CA GLY A 326 -6.89 -3.03 -10.10
C GLY A 326 -7.81 -3.53 -8.98
N SER A 327 -7.39 -4.54 -8.22
CA SER A 327 -8.17 -4.98 -7.04
C SER A 327 -8.28 -3.90 -5.94
N GLY A 328 -7.50 -2.83 -6.04
CA GLY A 328 -7.63 -1.64 -5.18
C GLY A 328 -8.53 -0.54 -5.74
N GLY A 329 -9.37 -0.81 -6.75
CA GLY A 329 -10.31 0.17 -7.32
C GLY A 329 -9.65 1.29 -8.16
N ALA A 330 -8.41 1.08 -8.61
CA ALA A 330 -7.65 2.08 -9.32
C ALA A 330 -7.38 1.66 -10.77
N PRO A 331 -7.64 2.54 -11.77
CA PRO A 331 -7.28 2.27 -13.15
C PRO A 331 -5.77 2.43 -13.38
N VAL A 332 -5.23 1.76 -14.41
CA VAL A 332 -3.80 1.88 -14.80
C VAL A 332 -3.42 3.33 -15.14
N ALA A 333 -4.39 4.14 -15.62
CA ALA A 333 -4.20 5.55 -15.86
C ALA A 333 -3.79 6.33 -14.59
N LEU A 334 -4.37 5.98 -13.43
CA LEU A 334 -4.01 6.63 -12.16
C LEU A 334 -2.56 6.32 -11.76
N LEU A 335 -2.07 5.09 -12.00
CA LEU A 335 -0.66 4.74 -11.78
C LEU A 335 0.29 5.63 -12.59
N ARG A 336 -0.13 5.99 -13.81
CA ARG A 336 0.62 6.93 -14.66
C ARG A 336 0.60 8.34 -14.04
N SER A 337 -0.57 8.84 -13.64
CA SER A 337 -0.69 10.16 -13.03
C SER A 337 0.24 10.30 -11.81
N ILE A 338 0.21 9.33 -10.90
CA ILE A 338 1.05 9.34 -9.69
C ILE A 338 2.56 9.31 -10.04
N LEU A 339 2.96 8.55 -11.06
CA LEU A 339 4.33 8.55 -11.55
C LEU A 339 4.74 9.91 -12.12
N ASP A 340 3.86 10.56 -12.87
CA ASP A 340 4.12 11.85 -13.49
C ASP A 340 4.18 12.96 -12.42
N LEU A 341 3.28 12.98 -11.44
CA LEU A 341 3.39 13.82 -10.24
C LEU A 341 4.73 13.63 -9.52
N THR A 342 5.20 12.38 -9.39
CA THR A 342 6.52 12.10 -8.78
C THR A 342 7.66 12.73 -9.59
N ARG A 343 7.60 12.66 -10.92
CA ARG A 343 8.61 13.20 -11.85
C ARG A 343 8.61 14.72 -11.87
N GLU A 344 7.44 15.33 -11.81
CA GLU A 344 7.26 16.77 -11.73
C GLU A 344 7.89 17.33 -10.45
N ASN A 345 7.59 16.69 -9.32
CA ASN A 345 8.17 17.05 -8.03
C ASN A 345 9.71 16.86 -8.00
N GLU A 346 10.23 15.77 -8.58
CA GLU A 346 11.69 15.58 -8.74
C GLU A 346 12.31 16.66 -9.63
N THR A 347 11.64 17.02 -10.73
CA THR A 347 12.09 18.05 -11.65
C THR A 347 12.07 19.43 -11.01
N MET A 348 11.09 19.72 -10.15
CA MET A 348 11.02 20.96 -9.40
C MET A 348 12.21 21.10 -8.45
N VAL A 349 12.49 20.08 -7.64
CA VAL A 349 13.66 20.06 -6.74
C VAL A 349 14.94 20.23 -7.55
N ARG A 350 15.07 19.52 -8.67
CA ARG A 350 16.25 19.66 -9.55
C ARG A 350 16.39 21.08 -10.10
N ARG A 351 15.32 21.68 -10.62
CA ARG A 351 15.34 23.05 -11.15
C ARG A 351 15.66 24.09 -10.07
N ALA A 352 15.14 23.91 -8.86
CA ALA A 352 15.46 24.76 -7.72
C ALA A 352 16.95 24.68 -7.33
N THR A 353 17.63 23.58 -7.67
CA THR A 353 19.06 23.37 -7.38
C THR A 353 20.00 23.67 -8.54
N VAL A 354 19.49 23.68 -9.78
CA VAL A 354 20.28 23.90 -11.01
C VAL A 354 20.05 25.33 -11.47
N ARG A 355 21.04 26.19 -11.17
CA ARG A 355 21.40 27.48 -11.81
C ARG A 355 20.26 28.25 -12.52
N ARG A 356 19.88 29.43 -11.99
CA ARG A 356 19.47 30.53 -12.87
C ARG A 356 20.74 31.10 -13.50
N SER A 357 20.98 30.81 -14.78
CA SER A 357 21.92 31.68 -15.53
C SER A 357 21.33 33.10 -15.54
N PRO A 358 22.13 34.15 -15.32
CA PRO A 358 21.63 35.51 -15.47
C PRO A 358 21.07 35.66 -16.88
N ALA A 359 19.85 36.17 -17.01
CA ALA A 359 19.37 36.68 -18.29
C ALA A 359 20.40 37.71 -18.80
N GLY A 360 20.71 37.62 -20.09
CA GLY A 360 21.91 38.21 -20.70
C GLY A 360 22.27 39.61 -20.20
N ALA A 361 23.55 39.79 -19.89
CA ALA A 361 24.12 41.12 -19.72
C ALA A 361 23.79 41.99 -20.95
N PRO A 362 23.41 43.26 -20.76
CA PRO A 362 23.12 44.15 -21.89
C PRO A 362 24.37 44.29 -22.74
N VAL A 363 24.22 44.13 -24.05
CA VAL A 363 25.26 44.44 -25.03
C VAL A 363 25.56 45.93 -24.88
N GLY A 364 26.70 46.24 -24.27
CA GLY A 364 27.21 47.61 -24.17
C GLY A 364 27.49 48.19 -25.56
N PRO A 365 27.45 49.53 -25.70
CA PRO A 365 27.42 50.18 -27.00
C PRO A 365 28.73 49.94 -27.75
N THR A 366 28.61 49.51 -29.00
CA THR A 366 29.70 49.53 -29.98
C THR A 366 30.13 50.97 -30.19
N ALA A 367 31.34 51.30 -29.78
CA ALA A 367 32.01 52.53 -30.15
C ALA A 367 32.33 52.52 -31.66
N ALA A 368 31.91 53.58 -32.35
CA ALA A 368 32.45 54.06 -33.61
C ALA A 368 32.52 55.59 -33.54
#